data_AF-A0A848XXM5-F1
#
_entry.id   AF-A0A848XXM5-F1
#
_cell.length_a   1.000
_cell.length_b   1.000
_cell.length_c   1.000
_cell.angle_alpha   90.00
_cell.angle_beta   90.00
_cell.angle_gamma   90.00
#
_symmetry.space_group_name_H-M   'P 1'
#
loop_
_entity.id
_entity.type
_entity.pdbx_description
1 polymer ?
#
loop_
_entity_poly.entity_id
_entity_poly.type
_entity_poly.pdbx_seq_one_letter_code
_entity_poly.pdbx_strand_id
1 'polypeptide(L)' 'TRNPNGKLRLMYEANPMAFIVEQAGGLASTGHGRILDVKPGALHQRTPIYIGSPEMVRHAEAFLRGKGPGASGDGAA' A
#
# COMPACT_ATOMS: atom_id res chain seq x y z
N THR A 1 0.72 -16.46 3.20
CA THR A 1 2.19 -16.32 3.38
C THR A 1 2.53 -16.59 4.85
N ARG A 2 3.81 -16.85 5.21
CA ARG A 2 4.20 -17.09 6.63
C ARG A 2 4.22 -15.83 7.53
N ASN A 3 3.93 -14.65 6.97
CA ASN A 3 3.93 -13.38 7.70
C ASN A 3 2.63 -12.61 7.37
N PRO A 4 1.54 -12.82 8.13
CA PRO A 4 0.24 -12.19 7.83
C PRO A 4 0.29 -10.66 7.93
N ASN A 5 1.17 -10.11 8.76
CA ASN A 5 1.33 -8.67 8.97
C ASN A 5 2.47 -8.06 8.13
N GLY A 6 2.89 -8.74 7.06
CA GLY A 6 4.06 -8.34 6.28
C GLY A 6 5.39 -8.62 6.98
N LYS A 7 6.49 -8.35 6.26
CA LYS A 7 7.86 -8.67 6.70
C LYS A 7 8.64 -7.44 7.14
N LEU A 8 8.45 -6.31 6.47
CA LEU A 8 9.18 -5.07 6.71
C LEU A 8 8.60 -4.31 7.90
N ARG A 9 9.44 -3.51 8.57
CA ARG A 9 9.08 -2.69 9.72
C ARG A 9 8.61 -1.31 9.28
N LEU A 10 7.55 -0.86 9.94
CA LEU A 10 6.89 0.40 9.63
C LEU A 10 7.87 1.58 9.77
N MET A 11 8.54 1.69 10.91
CA MET A 11 9.27 2.90 11.30
C MET A 11 10.50 3.22 10.44
N TYR A 12 11.29 2.20 10.10
CA TYR A 12 12.63 2.39 9.51
C TYR A 12 12.86 1.58 8.22
N GLU A 13 11.83 0.89 7.70
CA GLU A 13 11.86 0.29 6.36
C GLU A 13 10.74 0.87 5.50
N ALA A 14 9.48 0.74 5.92
CA ALA A 14 8.33 1.14 5.10
C ALA A 14 8.14 2.67 5.02
N ASN A 15 8.16 3.38 6.16
CA ASN A 15 7.95 4.84 6.19
C ASN A 15 9.01 5.60 5.37
N PRO A 16 10.32 5.32 5.50
CA PRO A 16 11.33 6.01 4.69
C PRO A 16 11.13 5.78 3.18
N MET A 17 10.86 4.54 2.76
CA MET A 17 10.59 4.24 1.34
C MET A 17 9.33 4.93 0.84
N ALA A 18 8.25 4.89 1.63
CA ALA A 18 6.98 5.53 1.28
C ALA A 18 7.16 7.04 1.09
N PHE A 19 7.89 7.70 2.00
CA PHE A 19 8.18 9.12 1.87
C PHE A 19 8.92 9.44 0.56
N ILE A 20 10.00 8.72 0.24
CA ILE A 20 10.77 8.94 -0.99
C ILE A 20 9.90 8.74 -2.24
N VAL A 21 9.14 7.64 -2.30
CA VAL A 21 8.34 7.31 -3.50
C VAL A 21 7.19 8.29 -3.69
N GLU A 22 6.53 8.73 -2.61
CA GLU A 22 5.48 9.74 -2.72
C GLU A 22 6.04 11.09 -3.17
N GLN A 23 7.23 11.49 -2.69
CA GLN A 23 7.90 12.70 -3.21
C GLN A 23 8.26 12.57 -4.70
N ALA A 24 8.50 11.37 -5.19
CA ALA A 24 8.72 11.08 -6.61
C ALA A 24 7.41 10.95 -7.43
N GLY A 25 6.24 11.25 -6.84
CA GLY A 25 4.94 11.13 -7.50
C GLY A 25 4.38 9.71 -7.58
N GLY A 26 5.00 8.75 -6.89
CA GLY A 26 4.50 7.39 -6.74
C GLY A 26 3.48 7.24 -5.61
N LEU A 27 3.07 6.00 -5.33
CA LEU A 27 2.14 5.66 -4.25
C LEU A 27 2.73 4.56 -3.37
N ALA A 28 2.47 4.64 -2.06
CA ALA A 28 2.86 3.63 -1.08
C ALA A 28 1.67 3.26 -0.17
N SER A 29 1.26 2.00 -0.20
CA SER A 29 0.06 1.49 0.50
C SER A 29 0.34 0.23 1.29
N THR A 30 -0.43 0.03 2.36
CA THR A 30 -0.55 -1.24 3.11
C THR A 30 -1.41 -2.28 2.37
N GLY A 31 -1.97 -1.93 1.21
CA GLY A 31 -3.02 -2.67 0.50
C GLY A 31 -4.43 -2.19 0.86
N HIS A 32 -4.58 -1.45 1.96
CA HIS A 32 -5.87 -0.91 2.43
C HIS A 32 -5.87 0.62 2.58
N GLY A 33 -4.70 1.23 2.68
CA GLY A 33 -4.51 2.67 2.85
C GLY A 33 -3.04 3.05 2.88
N ARG A 34 -2.77 4.36 2.83
CA ARG A 34 -1.43 4.94 2.70
C ARG A 34 -0.51 4.57 3.87
N ILE A 35 0.75 4.26 3.58
CA ILE A 35 1.75 3.87 4.60
C ILE A 35 2.00 4.98 5.62
N LEU A 36 2.16 6.23 5.16
CA LEU A 36 2.50 7.36 6.03
C LEU A 36 1.38 7.78 6.98
N ASP A 37 0.15 7.31 6.76
CA ASP A 37 -1.00 7.59 7.64
C ASP A 37 -1.13 6.56 8.78
N VAL A 38 -0.33 5.49 8.77
CA VAL A 38 -0.37 4.44 9.79
C VAL A 38 0.25 4.94 11.09
N LYS A 39 -0.56 5.05 12.14
CA LYS A 39 -0.06 5.30 13.50
C LYS A 39 0.67 4.05 14.05
N PRO A 40 1.96 4.14 14.41
CA PRO A 40 2.70 2.99 14.94
C PRO A 40 2.22 2.61 16.34
N GLY A 41 1.97 1.32 16.56
CA GLY A 41 1.65 0.75 17.87
C GLY A 41 2.88 0.20 18.61
N ALA A 42 3.99 -0.03 17.92
CA ALA A 42 5.26 -0.49 18.49
C ALA A 42 6.46 -0.11 17.60
N LEU A 43 7.65 0.03 18.18
CA LEU A 43 8.87 0.42 17.45
C LEU A 43 9.22 -0.54 16.31
N HIS A 44 9.01 -1.85 16.50
CA HIS A 44 9.31 -2.90 15.53
C HIS A 44 8.07 -3.46 14.82
N GLN A 45 6.96 -2.70 14.77
CA GLN A 45 5.74 -3.10 14.07
C GLN A 45 6.05 -3.45 12.61
N ARG A 46 5.57 -4.62 12.16
CA ARG A 46 5.63 -5.02 10.75
C ARG A 46 4.42 -4.53 9.97
N THR A 47 4.60 -4.29 8.69
CA THR A 47 3.52 -3.91 7.76
C THR A 47 3.70 -4.57 6.40
N PRO A 48 2.59 -4.95 5.71
CA PRO A 48 2.63 -5.12 4.26
C PRO A 48 2.94 -3.77 3.58
N ILE A 49 3.51 -3.84 2.37
CA ILE A 49 3.79 -2.66 1.56
C ILE A 49 3.61 -2.98 0.07
N TYR A 50 2.92 -2.08 -0.62
CA TYR A 50 2.74 -2.03 -2.07
C TYR A 50 3.17 -0.63 -2.49
N ILE A 51 4.20 -0.52 -3.32
CA ILE A 51 4.86 0.75 -3.60
C ILE A 51 5.34 0.82 -5.04
N GLY A 52 5.22 1.97 -5.69
CA GLY A 52 5.66 2.16 -7.07
C GLY A 52 4.72 3.08 -7.87
N SER A 53 4.48 2.72 -9.14
CA SER A 53 3.60 3.51 -10.00
C SER A 53 2.17 3.56 -9.43
N PRO A 54 1.52 4.74 -9.41
CA PRO A 54 0.21 4.88 -8.78
C PRO A 54 -0.86 3.94 -9.38
N GLU A 55 -0.83 3.73 -10.70
CA GLU A 55 -1.74 2.83 -11.39
C GLU A 55 -1.62 1.39 -10.90
N MET A 56 -0.39 0.85 -10.82
CA MET A 56 -0.17 -0.53 -10.41
C MET A 56 -0.47 -0.75 -8.93
N VAL A 57 -0.19 0.24 -8.06
CA VAL A 57 -0.55 0.12 -6.64
C VAL A 57 -2.07 0.12 -6.47
N ARG A 58 -2.80 0.99 -7.16
CA ARG A 58 -4.28 0.99 -7.13
C ARG A 58 -4.88 -0.31 -7.68
N HIS A 59 -4.29 -0.87 -8.75
CA HIS A 59 -4.70 -2.17 -9.27
C HIS A 59 -4.49 -3.27 -8.22
N ALA A 60 -3.34 -3.29 -7.54
CA ALA A 60 -3.11 -4.21 -6.44
C ALA A 60 -4.13 -4.03 -5.31
N GLU A 61 -4.44 -2.80 -4.88
CA GLU A 61 -5.48 -2.54 -3.88
C GLU A 61 -6.86 -3.02 -4.31
N ALA A 62 -7.25 -2.80 -5.57
CA ALA A 62 -8.52 -3.27 -6.11
C ALA A 62 -8.62 -4.80 -6.05
N PHE A 63 -7.56 -5.48 -6.50
CA PHE A 63 -7.48 -6.95 -6.44
C PHE A 63 -7.58 -7.46 -5.00
N LEU A 64 -6.88 -6.85 -4.04
CA LEU A 64 -6.95 -7.22 -2.62
C LEU A 64 -8.34 -7.02 -2.00
N ARG A 65 -9.10 -6.02 -2.50
CA ARG A 65 -10.51 -5.78 -2.12
C ARG A 65 -11.51 -6.71 -2.82
N GLY A 66 -11.04 -7.67 -3.63
CA GLY A 66 -11.89 -8.58 -4.40
C GLY A 66 -12.53 -7.94 -5.64
N LYS A 67 -12.09 -6.74 -6.04
CA LYS A 67 -12.47 -6.11 -7.31
C LYS A 67 -11.44 -6.54 -8.36
N GLY A 68 -11.72 -7.65 -9.04
CA GLY A 68 -10.87 -8.16 -10.10
C GLY A 68 -10.71 -7.17 -11.27
N PRO A 69 -9.69 -7.32 -12.12
CA PRO A 69 -9.55 -6.53 -13.33
C PRO A 69 -10.72 -6.85 -14.27
N GLY A 70 -11.66 -5.92 -14.40
CA GLY A 70 -12.93 -6.11 -15.10
C GLY A 70 -14.13 -5.36 -14.47
N ALA A 71 -13.97 -4.78 -13.28
CA ALA A 71 -14.96 -3.85 -12.73
C ALA A 71 -14.80 -2.43 -13.32
N SER A 72 -14.66 -2.31 -14.64
CA SER A 72 -14.98 -1.07 -15.34
C SER A 72 -16.50 -0.97 -15.40
N GLY A 73 -17.08 -0.36 -14.36
CA GLY A 73 -18.37 0.27 -14.53
C GLY A 73 -18.19 1.45 -15.48
N ASP A 74 -18.38 1.19 -16.77
CA ASP A 74 -18.96 2.19 -17.65
C ASP A 74 -20.32 2.55 -17.02
N GLY A 75 -20.30 3.63 -16.26
CA GLY A 75 -21.43 4.16 -15.53
C GLY A 75 -21.28 5.66 -15.52
N ALA A 76 -21.53 6.25 -16.68
CA ALA A 76 -21.89 7.65 -16.77
C ALA A 76 -23.01 7.95 -15.76
N ALA A 77 -22.71 8.84 -14.82
CA ALA A 77 -23.64 9.77 -14.18
C ALA A 77 -22.81 10.87 -13.49
#